data_AF-G2FL54-F1
#
_entry.id   AF-G2FL54-F1
#
_cell.length_a   1.000
_cell.length_b   1.000
_cell.length_c   1.000
_cell.angle_alpha   90.00
_cell.angle_beta   90.00
_cell.angle_gamma   90.00
#
_symmetry.space_group_name_H-M   'P 1'
#
loop_
_entity.id
_entity.type
_entity.pdbx_description
1 polymer ?
#
loop_
_entity_poly.entity_id
_entity_poly.type
_entity_poly.pdbx_seq_one_letter_code
_entity_poly.pdbx_strand_id
1 'polypeptide(L)'
;MEINICSGGGRRKRISLDFDQGAELHRINTVEVKASQYNHVDDTYVKKELSERWAIIDGDIVIQRDLYSSFLIMNVNPDLSSINRVQCLETFEKFKTFHDIEIERLRRATSHKIASMGI
;
A
#
# COMPACT_ATOMS: atom_id res chain seq x y z
N MET A 1 -23.17 6.01 11.64
CA MET A 1 -22.71 5.04 12.66
C MET A 1 -21.43 5.58 13.27
N GLU A 2 -21.42 5.88 14.57
CA GLU A 2 -20.23 6.42 15.24
C GLU A 2 -19.29 5.27 15.63
N ILE A 3 -18.06 5.29 15.11
CA ILE A 3 -17.04 4.31 15.49
C ILE A 3 -15.99 5.03 16.33
N ASN A 4 -15.97 4.70 17.61
CA ASN A 4 -14.90 5.08 18.53
C ASN A 4 -13.71 4.15 18.30
N ILE A 5 -12.56 4.72 17.95
CA ILE A 5 -11.31 3.97 17.83
C ILE A 5 -10.33 4.56 18.83
N CYS A 6 -9.96 3.74 19.81
CA CYS A 6 -8.82 3.99 20.69
C CYS A 6 -7.54 3.95 19.85
N SER A 7 -6.89 5.10 19.69
CA SER A 7 -5.51 5.19 19.23
C SER A 7 -4.70 5.87 20.33
N GLY A 8 -3.71 5.14 20.84
CA GLY A 8 -2.63 5.74 21.61
C GLY A 8 -1.96 6.82 20.77
N GLY A 9 -1.84 8.01 21.38
CA GLY A 9 -0.91 9.07 21.02
C GLY A 9 -0.87 9.54 19.56
N GLY A 10 -1.73 10.51 19.20
CA GLY A 10 -1.52 11.34 18.01
C GLY A 10 -2.81 11.80 17.32
N ARG A 11 -3.25 13.03 17.65
CA ARG A 11 -4.37 13.81 17.07
C ARG A 11 -5.31 13.07 16.09
N ARG A 12 -6.45 12.60 16.63
CA ARG A 12 -7.65 12.21 15.87
C ARG A 12 -8.14 13.38 15.01
N LYS A 13 -8.02 13.31 13.69
CA LYS A 13 -8.91 14.06 12.78
C LYS A 13 -10.00 13.11 12.30
N ARG A 14 -11.24 13.43 12.69
CA ARG A 14 -12.48 12.77 12.29
C ARG A 14 -12.72 13.12 10.82
N ILE A 15 -12.45 12.19 9.91
CA ILE A 15 -12.85 12.32 8.51
C ILE A 15 -14.06 11.43 8.33
N SER A 16 -15.25 12.02 8.25
CA SER A 16 -16.44 11.38 7.72
C SER A 16 -16.26 11.28 6.21
N LEU A 17 -15.98 10.08 5.72
CA LEU A 17 -15.94 9.77 4.28
C LEU A 17 -17.27 9.11 3.92
N ASP A 18 -18.11 9.87 3.21
CA ASP A 18 -19.36 9.36 2.65
C ASP A 18 -19.01 8.49 1.44
N PHE A 19 -19.00 7.17 1.63
CA PHE A 19 -18.92 6.21 0.53
C PHE A 19 -20.31 6.06 -0.09
N ASP A 20 -20.51 6.70 -1.24
CA ASP A 20 -21.71 6.53 -2.05
C ASP A 20 -21.57 5.25 -2.89
N GLN A 21 -22.61 4.41 -2.94
CA GLN A 21 -22.73 3.14 -3.71
C GLN A 21 -22.30 1.82 -3.05
N GLY A 22 -22.85 1.47 -1.87
CA GLY A 22 -22.90 0.06 -1.41
C GLY A 22 -21.56 -0.62 -1.12
N ALA A 23 -20.48 0.15 -1.04
CA ALA A 23 -19.17 -0.35 -0.66
C ALA A 23 -19.08 -0.58 0.85
N GLU A 24 -18.50 -1.71 1.26
CA GLU A 24 -18.22 -2.04 2.66
C GLU A 24 -16.78 -1.67 3.01
N LEU A 25 -16.58 -1.08 4.20
CA LEU A 25 -15.25 -0.73 4.71
C LEU A 25 -14.73 -1.85 5.61
N HIS A 26 -13.73 -2.59 5.13
CA HIS A 26 -13.03 -3.58 5.94
C HIS A 26 -11.80 -2.97 6.62
N ARG A 27 -11.71 -3.14 7.94
CA ARG A 27 -10.54 -2.72 8.73
C ARG A 27 -9.55 -3.86 8.86
N ILE A 28 -8.35 -3.66 8.33
CA ILE A 28 -7.24 -4.59 8.49
C ILE A 28 -6.49 -4.39 9.80
N ASN A 29 -5.88 -5.45 10.32
CA ASN A 29 -4.92 -5.37 11.41
C ASN A 29 -3.57 -4.89 10.89
N THR A 30 -3.35 -3.58 10.92
CA THR A 30 -2.13 -2.95 10.40
C THR A 30 -0.86 -3.37 11.14
N VAL A 31 -0.99 -3.79 12.41
CA VAL A 31 0.14 -4.23 13.25
C VAL A 31 0.59 -5.63 12.86
N GLU A 32 -0.32 -6.50 12.44
CA GLU A 32 0.01 -7.86 11.99
C GLU A 32 0.45 -7.84 10.53
N VAL A 33 -0.30 -7.16 9.67
CA VAL A 33 -0.03 -7.10 8.22
C VAL A 33 1.32 -6.45 7.92
N LYS A 34 1.67 -5.33 8.57
CA LYS A 34 2.93 -4.56 8.36
C LYS A 34 3.30 -4.37 6.88
N ALA A 35 2.32 -4.03 6.04
CA ALA A 35 2.47 -3.99 4.57
C ALA A 35 3.66 -3.16 4.08
N SER A 36 3.96 -2.02 4.73
CA SER A 36 5.10 -1.17 4.33
C SER A 36 6.46 -1.84 4.50
N GLN A 37 6.54 -2.87 5.35
CA GLN A 37 7.77 -3.60 5.66
C GLN A 37 7.89 -4.90 4.87
N TYR A 38 6.77 -5.50 4.48
CA TYR A 38 6.72 -6.82 3.87
C TYR A 38 7.26 -6.86 2.43
N ASN A 39 7.89 -7.98 2.04
CA ASN A 39 8.28 -8.33 0.69
C ASN A 39 7.68 -9.69 0.31
N HIS A 40 6.81 -9.73 -0.70
CA HIS A 40 6.10 -10.95 -1.09
C HIS A 40 7.00 -11.96 -1.82
N VAL A 41 8.14 -11.54 -2.37
CA VAL A 41 9.05 -12.42 -3.11
C VAL A 41 9.82 -13.33 -2.15
N ASP A 42 10.50 -12.74 -1.17
CA ASP A 42 11.34 -13.46 -0.20
C ASP A 42 10.61 -13.83 1.10
N ASP A 43 9.35 -13.39 1.25
CA ASP A 43 8.53 -13.58 2.45
C ASP A 43 9.14 -12.97 3.73
N THR A 44 9.83 -11.84 3.58
CA THR A 44 10.50 -11.16 4.69
C THR A 44 9.87 -9.82 5.06
N TYR A 45 10.19 -9.35 6.26
CA TYR A 45 9.83 -8.02 6.74
C TYR A 45 11.08 -7.18 6.94
N VAL A 46 11.24 -6.16 6.10
CA VAL A 46 12.36 -5.22 6.16
C VAL A 46 11.84 -3.85 6.57
N LYS A 47 12.36 -3.31 7.68
CA LYS A 47 12.08 -1.93 8.07
C LYS A 47 12.65 -0.99 7.02
N LYS A 48 11.83 -0.03 6.59
CA LYS A 48 12.20 1.00 5.62
C LYS A 48 12.06 2.37 6.26
N GLU A 49 13.00 3.26 5.97
CA GLU A 49 12.96 4.64 6.39
C GLU A 49 11.89 5.42 5.61
N LEU A 50 11.31 6.45 6.22
CA LEU A 50 10.26 7.24 5.57
C LEU A 50 10.76 7.98 4.32
N SER A 51 12.06 8.28 4.27
CA SER A 51 12.76 8.86 3.12
C SER A 51 12.86 7.90 1.93
N GLU A 52 12.80 6.58 2.17
CA GLU A 52 12.85 5.56 1.12
C GLU A 52 11.48 5.44 0.44
N ARG A 53 11.28 6.20 -0.64
CA ARG A 53 10.01 6.24 -1.40
C ARG A 53 9.84 5.10 -2.40
N TRP A 54 10.93 4.38 -2.66
CA TRP A 54 10.99 3.28 -3.61
C TRP A 54 11.38 2.00 -2.88
N ALA A 55 10.65 0.92 -3.14
CA ALA A 55 10.95 -0.41 -2.68
C ALA A 55 11.67 -1.17 -3.80
N ILE A 56 12.77 -1.84 -3.44
CA ILE A 56 13.48 -2.78 -4.31
C ILE A 56 12.94 -4.17 -3.99
N ILE A 57 12.35 -4.80 -4.98
CA ILE A 57 11.75 -6.14 -4.95
C ILE A 57 12.59 -7.02 -5.88
N ASP A 58 12.89 -8.24 -5.45
CA ASP A 58 13.66 -9.21 -6.25
C ASP A 58 15.01 -8.68 -6.80
N GLY A 59 15.65 -7.76 -6.07
CA GLY A 59 16.98 -7.24 -6.38
C GLY A 59 17.02 -6.09 -7.41
N ASP A 60 16.14 -6.07 -8.41
CA ASP A 60 16.16 -5.08 -9.49
C ASP A 60 14.81 -4.42 -9.79
N ILE A 61 13.69 -4.95 -9.27
CA ILE A 61 12.36 -4.41 -9.50
C ILE A 61 12.12 -3.23 -8.56
N VAL A 62 11.98 -2.03 -9.11
CA VAL A 62 11.77 -0.80 -8.33
C VAL A 62 10.31 -0.38 -8.38
N ILE A 63 9.62 -0.43 -7.24
CA ILE A 63 8.19 -0.07 -7.11
C ILE A 63 8.03 1.08 -6.12
N GLN A 64 7.12 2.02 -6.38
CA GLN A 64 6.80 3.07 -5.41
C GLN A 64 6.21 2.44 -4.13
N ARG A 65 6.78 2.79 -2.98
CA ARG A 65 6.53 2.11 -1.69
C ARG A 65 5.06 2.14 -1.26
N ASP A 66 4.38 3.27 -1.45
CA ASP A 66 3.00 3.46 -1.00
C ASP A 66 2.01 2.71 -1.92
N LEU A 67 2.29 2.66 -3.24
CA LEU A 67 1.59 1.83 -4.21
C LEU A 67 1.78 0.33 -3.90
N TYR A 68 3.01 -0.07 -3.58
CA TYR A 68 3.31 -1.43 -3.19
C TYR A 68 2.61 -1.84 -1.90
N SER A 69 2.58 -0.97 -0.89
CA SER A 69 1.85 -1.22 0.36
C SER A 69 0.35 -1.38 0.11
N SER A 70 -0.22 -0.58 -0.80
CA SER A 70 -1.62 -0.69 -1.21
C SER A 70 -1.90 -2.01 -1.93
N PHE A 71 -1.00 -2.45 -2.80
CA PHE A 71 -1.07 -3.75 -3.47
C PHE A 71 -1.07 -4.92 -2.46
N LEU A 72 -0.22 -4.87 -1.46
CA LEU A 72 -0.19 -5.89 -0.41
C LEU A 72 -1.48 -5.92 0.42
N ILE A 73 -2.02 -4.74 0.76
CA ILE A 73 -3.28 -4.60 1.50
C ILE A 73 -4.46 -5.15 0.69
N MET A 74 -4.46 -4.97 -0.63
CA MET A 74 -5.49 -5.52 -1.52
C MET A 74 -5.47 -7.05 -1.56
N ASN A 75 -4.33 -7.67 -1.23
CA ASN A 75 -4.14 -9.12 -1.23
C ASN A 75 -4.07 -9.69 0.21
N VAL A 76 -4.74 -9.07 1.18
CA VAL A 76 -4.88 -9.69 2.52
C VAL A 76 -5.83 -10.87 2.49
N ASN A 77 -5.60 -11.84 3.38
CA ASN A 77 -6.52 -12.95 3.59
C ASN A 77 -7.83 -12.45 4.22
N PRO A 78 -8.90 -13.28 4.18
CA PRO A 78 -10.17 -12.97 4.83
C PRO A 78 -10.08 -12.75 6.35
N ASP A 79 -8.97 -13.16 6.98
CA ASP A 79 -8.65 -12.87 8.38
C ASP A 79 -8.32 -11.38 8.65
N LEU A 80 -8.10 -10.60 7.58
CA LEU A 80 -7.71 -9.20 7.59
C LEU A 80 -6.42 -8.91 8.37
N SER A 81 -5.59 -9.93 8.62
CA SER A 81 -4.37 -9.85 9.44
C SER A 81 -3.14 -10.42 8.77
N SER A 82 -3.30 -11.29 7.77
CA SER A 82 -2.20 -11.90 7.03
C SER A 82 -2.30 -11.60 5.54
N ILE A 83 -1.15 -11.61 4.86
CA ILE A 83 -1.07 -11.38 3.41
C ILE A 83 -1.17 -12.72 2.67
N ASN A 84 -2.02 -12.78 1.66
CA ASN A 84 -2.11 -13.91 0.75
C ASN A 84 -0.95 -13.87 -0.26
N ARG A 85 0.19 -14.46 0.12
CA ARG A 85 1.40 -14.49 -0.73
C ARG A 85 1.16 -15.14 -2.09
N VAL A 86 0.34 -16.20 -2.16
CA VAL A 86 0.02 -16.88 -3.42
C VAL A 86 -0.67 -15.91 -4.38
N GLN A 87 -1.69 -15.20 -3.89
CA GLN A 87 -2.41 -14.20 -4.68
C GLN A 87 -1.51 -13.02 -5.07
N CYS A 88 -0.59 -12.60 -4.19
CA CYS A 88 0.43 -11.60 -4.55
C CYS A 88 1.25 -12.07 -5.75
N LEU A 89 1.81 -13.28 -5.72
CA LEU A 89 2.62 -13.83 -6.82
C LEU A 89 1.83 -13.90 -8.13
N GLU A 90 0.56 -14.31 -8.08
CA GLU A 90 -0.31 -14.41 -9.26
C GLU A 90 -0.69 -13.05 -9.87
N THR A 91 -0.81 -12.01 -9.04
CA THR A 91 -1.32 -10.69 -9.47
C THR A 91 -0.24 -9.63 -9.65
N PHE A 92 0.99 -9.89 -9.18
CA PHE A 92 2.08 -8.91 -9.15
C PHE A 92 2.45 -8.40 -10.55
N GLU A 93 2.58 -9.27 -11.55
CA GLU A 93 2.94 -8.86 -12.92
C GLU A 93 1.97 -7.84 -13.52
N LYS A 94 0.67 -8.05 -13.28
CA LYS A 94 -0.38 -7.13 -13.73
C LYS A 94 -0.29 -5.80 -12.98
N PHE A 95 -0.09 -5.85 -11.66
CA PHE A 95 0.13 -4.65 -10.85
C PHE A 95 1.36 -3.87 -11.34
N LYS A 96 2.49 -4.53 -11.55
CA LYS A 96 3.74 -3.94 -12.03
C LYS A 96 3.55 -3.25 -13.37
N THR A 97 2.83 -3.89 -14.29
CA THR A 97 2.52 -3.29 -15.61
C THR A 97 1.78 -1.95 -15.45
N PHE A 98 0.74 -1.90 -14.62
CA PHE A 98 0.00 -0.65 -14.39
C PHE A 98 0.80 0.38 -13.60
N HIS A 99 1.59 -0.06 -12.63
CA HIS A 99 2.51 0.79 -11.90
C HIS A 99 3.46 1.50 -12.87
N ASP A 100 4.15 0.77 -13.75
CA ASP A 100 5.16 1.34 -14.64
C ASP A 100 4.54 2.35 -15.61
N ILE A 101 3.35 2.05 -16.13
CA ILE A 101 2.57 2.97 -16.97
C ILE A 101 2.27 4.27 -16.21
N GLU A 102 1.82 4.16 -14.96
CA GLU A 102 1.44 5.33 -14.16
C GLU A 102 2.66 6.15 -13.72
N ILE A 103 3.78 5.51 -13.35
CA ILE A 103 5.03 6.20 -13.05
C ILE A 103 5.54 6.97 -14.26
N GLU A 104 5.51 6.37 -15.45
CA GLU A 104 5.90 7.05 -16.69
C GLU A 104 4.97 8.22 -17.02
N ARG A 105 3.65 8.06 -16.80
CA ARG A 105 2.69 9.15 -16.94
C ARG A 105 3.01 10.31 -16.00
N LEU A 106 3.30 10.04 -14.73
CA LEU A 106 3.65 11.04 -13.72
C LEU A 106 5.00 11.72 -14.01
N ARG A 107 5.98 10.99 -14.53
CA ARG A 107 7.28 11.54 -14.93
C ARG A 107 7.15 12.57 -16.05
N ARG A 108 6.28 12.30 -17.02
CA ARG A 108 6.02 13.15 -18.19
C ARG A 108 5.05 14.29 -17.91
N ALA A 109 4.27 14.19 -16.83
CA ALA A 109 3.34 15.25 -16.47
C ALA A 109 4.09 16.56 -16.19
N THR A 110 3.65 17.63 -16.85
CA THR A 110 4.16 18.99 -16.68
C THR A 110 3.48 19.74 -15.54
N SER A 111 2.43 19.15 -14.96
CA SER A 111 1.72 19.67 -13.80
C SER A 111 2.53 19.49 -12.51
N HIS A 112 2.10 20.15 -11.43
CA HIS A 112 2.71 19.98 -10.12
C HIS A 112 2.72 18.51 -9.69
N LYS A 113 3.93 17.97 -9.51
CA LYS A 113 4.15 16.62 -8.99
C LYS A 113 3.98 16.58 -7.48
N ILE A 114 3.46 15.48 -6.98
CA ILE A 114 3.33 15.25 -5.54
C ILE A 114 4.70 14.82 -5.01
N ALA A 115 5.35 15.65 -4.19
CA ALA A 115 6.69 15.38 -3.66
C ALA A 115 6.81 14.03 -2.93
N SER A 116 5.73 13.52 -2.33
CA SER A 116 5.73 12.22 -1.65
C SER A 116 5.88 11.03 -2.60
N MET A 117 5.68 11.21 -3.90
CA MET A 117 5.82 10.15 -4.90
C MET A 117 7.29 9.87 -5.27
N GLY A 118 8.20 10.79 -4.99
CA GLY A 118 9.63 10.63 -5.31
C GLY A 118 9.94 10.62 -6.81
N ILE A 119 9.20 11.43 -7.60
CA ILE A 119 9.23 11.56 -9.08
C ILE A 119 9.35 13.04 -9.48
#